data_AF-A0A2V2U7K4-F1
#
_entry.id   AF-A0A2V2U7K4-F1
#
_cell.length_a   1.000
_cell.length_b   1.000
_cell.length_c   1.000
_cell.angle_alpha   90.00
_cell.angle_beta   90.00
_cell.angle_gamma   90.00
#
_symmetry.space_group_name_H-M   'P 1'
#
loop_
_entity.id
_entity.type
_entity.pdbx_description
1 polymer ?
#
loop_
_entity_poly.entity_id
_entity_poly.type
_entity_poly.pdbx_seq_one_letter_code
_entity_poly.pdbx_strand_id
1 'polypeptide(L)'
;MNSNMAQKYIHYFGNESSESLIEAYGMVTKNNVSIDTLNPKLCPNCNEGNTQDAKFCAKCRMVLTYDAYTETLENQKQKEDKLATMEEQFNSMQSQMQTLISSLATMDQSNKNAFARQLFDKGVYKKDELTDKL
;
A
#
# COMPACT_ATOMS: atom_id res chain seq x y z
N MET A 1 -7.34 42.18 61.58
CA MET A 1 -6.76 42.22 60.22
C MET A 1 -7.23 40.99 59.47
N ASN A 2 -8.14 41.13 58.50
CA ASN A 2 -8.30 40.25 57.34
C ASN A 2 -9.52 40.73 56.55
N SER A 3 -9.25 41.60 55.58
CA SER A 3 -10.25 42.08 54.64
C SER A 3 -10.33 41.07 53.48
N ASN A 4 -11.52 40.53 53.21
CA ASN A 4 -11.80 39.71 52.02
C ASN A 4 -11.74 40.52 50.70
N MET A 5 -11.27 41.77 50.74
CA MET A 5 -11.01 42.58 49.53
C MET A 5 -10.09 41.86 48.55
N ALA A 6 -9.05 41.16 49.02
CA ALA A 6 -8.15 40.43 48.12
C ALA A 6 -8.89 39.35 47.31
N GLN A 7 -9.89 38.69 47.90
CA GLN A 7 -10.69 37.68 47.20
C GLN A 7 -11.58 38.25 46.08
N LYS A 8 -11.93 39.53 46.14
CA LYS A 8 -12.72 40.19 45.10
C LYS A 8 -11.91 40.44 43.81
N TYR A 9 -10.58 40.53 43.92
CA TYR A 9 -9.68 40.81 42.79
C TYR A 9 -9.08 39.56 42.13
N ILE A 10 -9.08 38.39 42.80
CA ILE A 10 -8.57 37.14 42.19
C ILE A 10 -9.42 36.64 41.02
N HIS A 11 -10.72 36.95 40.95
CA HIS A 11 -11.53 36.62 39.77
C HIS A 11 -11.07 37.38 38.52
N TYR A 12 -10.57 38.62 38.65
CA TYR A 12 -10.10 39.42 37.51
C TYR A 12 -8.71 39.02 37.01
N PHE A 13 -7.89 38.43 37.89
CA PHE A 13 -6.60 37.81 37.54
C PHE A 13 -6.71 36.28 37.44
N GLY A 14 -7.94 35.77 37.31
CA GLY A 14 -8.18 34.35 37.12
C GLY A 14 -7.69 33.91 35.74
N ASN A 15 -7.19 32.68 35.66
CA ASN A 15 -6.81 32.03 34.40
C ASN A 15 -8.03 31.72 33.49
N GLU A 16 -9.22 32.21 33.78
CA GLU A 16 -10.44 31.97 32.98
C GLU A 16 -10.25 32.35 31.50
N SER A 17 -9.50 33.42 31.24
CA SER A 17 -9.17 33.89 29.89
C SER A 17 -8.14 32.98 29.19
N SER A 18 -7.12 32.50 29.90
CA SER A 18 -6.15 31.56 29.36
C SER A 18 -6.75 30.17 29.17
N GLU A 19 -7.61 29.71 30.07
CA GLU A 19 -8.39 28.48 29.93
C GLU A 19 -9.31 28.53 28.71
N SER A 20 -9.99 29.67 28.46
CA SER A 20 -10.83 29.85 27.27
C SER A 20 -10.02 29.75 25.96
N LEU A 21 -8.80 30.30 25.94
CA LEU A 21 -7.90 30.17 24.81
C LEU A 21 -7.46 28.71 24.62
N ILE A 22 -7.01 28.05 25.68
CA ILE A 22 -6.54 26.66 25.67
C ILE A 22 -7.68 25.70 25.27
N GLU A 23 -8.93 26.01 25.65
CA GLU A 23 -10.14 25.31 25.22
C GLU A 23 -10.43 25.50 23.72
N ALA A 24 -10.31 26.73 23.20
CA ALA A 24 -10.49 27.00 21.77
C ALA A 24 -9.44 26.28 20.90
N TYR A 25 -8.23 26.08 21.44
CA TYR A 25 -7.19 25.25 20.83
C TYR A 25 -7.39 23.74 21.05
N GLY A 26 -8.40 23.33 21.81
CA GLY A 26 -8.73 21.93 22.07
C GLY A 26 -7.77 21.19 23.01
N MET A 27 -6.96 21.92 23.78
CA MET A 27 -5.97 21.34 24.70
C MET A 27 -6.56 20.99 26.07
N VAL A 28 -7.69 21.61 26.47
CA VAL A 28 -8.43 21.32 27.70
C VAL A 28 -9.92 21.26 27.38
N THR A 29 -10.63 20.26 27.89
CA THR A 29 -12.09 20.16 27.77
C THR A 29 -12.78 20.83 28.95
N LYS A 30 -13.81 21.63 28.68
CA LYS A 30 -14.59 22.42 29.67
C LYS A 30 -15.13 21.61 30.86
N ASN A 31 -15.25 20.30 30.68
CA ASN A 31 -15.57 19.34 31.71
C ASN A 31 -14.46 18.29 31.68
N ASN A 32 -13.83 18.00 32.82
CA ASN A 32 -12.92 16.86 33.00
C ASN A 32 -13.69 15.54 32.83
N VAL A 33 -14.24 15.31 31.65
CA VAL A 33 -14.80 14.02 31.26
C VAL A 33 -13.59 13.12 31.11
N SER A 34 -13.43 12.19 32.05
CA SER A 34 -12.50 11.08 31.91
C SER A 34 -12.67 10.52 30.50
N ILE A 35 -11.57 10.42 29.76
CA ILE A 35 -11.54 9.87 28.39
C ILE A 35 -11.77 8.36 28.50
N ASP A 36 -12.98 7.96 28.88
CA ASP A 36 -13.45 6.58 29.00
C ASP A 36 -14.10 6.13 27.68
N THR A 37 -14.36 7.09 26.78
CA THR A 37 -14.99 6.86 25.49
C THR A 37 -13.92 6.85 24.39
N LEU A 38 -13.85 5.74 23.65
CA LEU A 38 -13.08 5.63 22.42
C LEU A 38 -13.56 6.66 21.39
N ASN A 39 -13.00 7.88 21.43
CA ASN A 39 -13.29 8.93 20.47
C ASN A 39 -12.90 8.49 19.05
N PRO A 40 -13.80 8.60 18.05
CA PRO A 40 -13.51 8.19 16.68
C PRO A 40 -12.47 9.12 16.04
N LYS A 41 -11.56 8.54 15.25
CA LYS A 41 -10.58 9.28 14.43
C LYS A 41 -11.26 9.81 13.17
N LEU A 42 -11.28 11.13 13.01
CA LEU A 42 -11.82 11.77 11.82
C LEU A 42 -10.82 11.67 10.66
N CYS A 43 -11.29 11.27 9.49
CA CYS A 43 -10.47 11.22 8.29
C CYS A 43 -10.20 12.64 7.75
N PRO A 44 -8.94 13.05 7.50
CA PRO A 44 -8.63 14.39 6.98
C PRO A 44 -9.15 14.65 5.56
N ASN A 45 -9.49 13.60 4.80
CA ASN A 45 -9.94 13.73 3.42
C ASN A 45 -11.47 13.73 3.29
N CYS A 46 -12.16 12.80 3.95
CA CYS A 46 -13.61 12.60 3.77
C CYS A 46 -14.43 12.87 5.04
N ASN A 47 -13.76 13.29 6.13
CA ASN A 47 -14.33 13.60 7.43
C ASN A 47 -15.15 12.46 8.08
N GLU A 48 -14.94 11.22 7.64
CA GLU A 48 -15.60 10.04 8.18
C GLU A 48 -15.01 9.68 9.55
N GLY A 49 -15.87 9.30 10.50
CA GLY A 49 -15.47 8.82 11.81
C GLY A 49 -15.03 7.36 11.75
N ASN A 50 -13.74 7.09 11.97
CA ASN A 50 -13.17 5.75 12.00
C ASN A 50 -12.86 5.32 13.45
N THR A 51 -12.74 4.02 13.69
CA THR A 51 -12.33 3.51 15.02
C THR A 51 -10.91 3.97 15.37
N GLN A 52 -10.56 3.99 16.66
CA GLN A 52 -9.22 4.42 17.09
C GLN A 52 -8.11 3.51 16.53
N ASP A 53 -8.41 2.24 16.32
CA ASP A 53 -7.47 1.25 15.77
C ASP A 53 -7.45 1.22 14.22
N ALA A 54 -8.31 2.00 13.56
CA ALA A 54 -8.35 2.03 12.10
C ALA A 54 -7.07 2.66 11.52
N LYS A 55 -6.26 1.84 10.84
CA LYS A 55 -5.09 2.27 10.06
C LYS A 55 -5.47 3.02 8.78
N PHE A 56 -6.58 2.61 8.16
CA PHE A 56 -7.10 3.15 6.91
C PHE A 56 -8.56 3.58 7.08
N CYS A 57 -8.95 4.64 6.39
CA CYS A 57 -10.34 5.08 6.37
C CYS A 57 -11.24 4.05 5.65
N ALA A 58 -12.37 3.68 6.28
CA ALA A 58 -13.33 2.73 5.71
C ALA A 58 -13.94 3.20 4.38
N LYS A 59 -14.06 4.51 4.17
CA LYS A 59 -14.71 5.11 3.00
C LYS A 59 -13.75 5.43 1.87
N CYS A 60 -12.68 6.17 2.15
CA CYS A 60 -11.75 6.65 1.12
C CYS A 60 -10.41 5.90 1.07
N ARG A 61 -10.20 4.92 1.97
CA ARG A 61 -8.94 4.15 2.11
C ARG A 61 -7.68 4.99 2.35
N MET A 62 -7.85 6.25 2.76
CA MET A 62 -6.75 7.12 3.17
C MET A 62 -6.08 6.58 4.43
N VAL A 63 -4.76 6.70 4.51
CA VAL A 63 -3.97 6.34 5.69
C VAL A 63 -4.24 7.34 6.82
N LEU A 64 -4.60 6.85 8.00
CA LEU A 64 -4.90 7.70 9.17
C LEU A 64 -3.73 7.78 10.17
N THR A 65 -2.87 6.76 10.19
CA THR A 65 -1.76 6.63 11.15
C THR A 65 -0.42 6.53 10.42
N TYR A 66 0.61 7.17 10.96
CA TYR A 66 1.97 7.19 10.39
C TYR A 66 2.55 5.79 10.16
N ASP A 67 2.29 4.83 11.05
CA ASP A 67 2.79 3.45 10.93
C ASP A 67 2.26 2.72 9.69
N ALA A 68 1.05 3.06 9.26
CA ALA A 68 0.48 2.50 8.04
C ALA A 68 1.05 3.16 6.78
N TYR A 69 1.55 4.40 6.89
CA TYR A 69 2.20 5.08 5.77
C TYR A 69 3.58 4.48 5.49
N THR A 70 4.39 4.24 6.52
CA THR A 70 5.71 3.60 6.38
C THR A 70 5.58 2.17 5.84
N GLU A 71 4.63 1.38 6.36
CA GLU A 71 4.33 0.04 5.85
C GLU A 71 3.93 0.07 4.36
N THR A 72 3.13 1.05 3.92
CA THR A 72 2.77 1.17 2.50
C THR A 72 3.96 1.54 1.61
N LEU A 73 4.87 2.40 2.09
CA LEU A 73 6.07 2.79 1.35
C LEU A 73 7.06 1.63 1.21
N GLU A 74 7.28 0.86 2.28
CA GLU A 74 8.16 -0.31 2.23
C GLU A 74 7.58 -1.38 1.29
N ASN A 75 6.28 -1.63 1.35
CA ASN A 75 5.61 -2.55 0.45
C ASN A 75 5.66 -2.09 -1.02
N GLN A 76 5.61 -0.78 -1.29
CA GLN A 76 5.79 -0.26 -2.64
C GLN A 76 7.21 -0.50 -3.15
N LYS A 77 8.23 -0.17 -2.35
CA LYS A 77 9.64 -0.42 -2.71
C LYS A 77 9.90 -1.90 -2.99
N GLN A 78 9.42 -2.80 -2.13
CA GLN A 78 9.58 -4.24 -2.35
C GLN A 78 8.91 -4.73 -3.65
N LYS A 79 7.79 -4.13 -4.05
CA LYS A 79 7.14 -4.46 -5.32
C LYS A 79 7.94 -3.95 -6.51
N GLU A 80 8.48 -2.74 -6.43
CA GLU A 80 9.33 -2.17 -7.47
C GLU A 80 10.63 -3.00 -7.63
N ASP A 81 11.28 -3.39 -6.55
CA ASP A 81 12.47 -4.25 -6.58
C ASP A 81 12.17 -5.62 -7.21
N LYS A 82 11.00 -6.21 -6.90
CA LYS A 82 10.54 -7.46 -7.52
C LYS A 82 10.27 -7.31 -9.01
N LEU A 83 9.73 -6.17 -9.45
CA LEU A 83 9.50 -5.90 -10.86
C LEU A 83 10.82 -5.71 -11.60
N ALA A 84 11.77 -4.97 -11.03
CA ALA A 84 13.10 -4.78 -11.62
C ALA A 84 13.84 -6.12 -11.78
N THR A 85 13.84 -6.97 -10.74
CA THR A 85 14.46 -8.31 -10.81
C THR A 85 13.77 -9.22 -11.82
N MET A 86 12.44 -9.14 -11.95
CA MET A 86 11.70 -9.90 -12.96
C MET A 86 12.01 -9.42 -14.38
N GLU A 87 12.17 -8.10 -14.58
CA GLU A 87 12.55 -7.51 -15.87
C GLU A 87 13.95 -7.96 -16.30
N GLU A 88 14.92 -7.96 -15.39
CA GLU A 88 16.27 -8.48 -15.65
C GLU A 88 16.23 -9.97 -16.04
N GLN A 89 15.47 -10.79 -15.30
CA GLN A 89 15.30 -12.21 -15.62
C GLN A 89 14.62 -12.40 -16.99
N PHE A 90 13.63 -11.59 -17.32
CA PHE A 90 12.93 -11.64 -18.60
C PHE A 90 13.86 -11.29 -19.76
N ASN A 91 14.65 -10.22 -19.62
CA ASN A 91 15.65 -9.83 -20.63
C ASN A 91 16.72 -10.91 -20.81
N SER A 92 17.18 -11.51 -19.71
CA SER A 92 18.10 -12.65 -19.77
C SER A 92 17.48 -13.84 -20.51
N MET A 93 16.25 -14.22 -20.16
CA MET A 93 15.51 -15.30 -20.83
C MET A 93 15.28 -15.02 -22.31
N GLN A 94 14.98 -13.77 -22.68
CA GLN A 94 14.82 -13.35 -24.06
C GLN A 94 16.13 -13.51 -24.85
N SER A 95 17.27 -13.14 -24.27
CA SER A 95 18.58 -13.32 -24.93
C SER A 95 18.94 -14.80 -25.12
N GLN A 96 18.62 -15.65 -24.15
CA GLN A 96 18.80 -17.09 -24.26
C GLN A 96 17.91 -17.68 -25.35
N MET A 97 16.64 -17.27 -25.41
CA MET A 97 15.70 -17.70 -26.45
C MET A 97 16.14 -17.25 -27.85
N GLN A 98 16.60 -16.00 -28.02
CA GLN A 98 17.16 -15.52 -29.29
C GLN A 98 18.38 -16.33 -29.74
N THR A 99 19.25 -16.69 -28.79
CA THR A 99 20.40 -17.57 -29.05
C THR A 99 19.96 -18.95 -29.54
N LEU A 100 18.97 -19.55 -28.88
CA LEU A 100 18.40 -20.83 -29.29
C LEU A 100 17.80 -20.75 -30.70
N ILE A 101 16.97 -19.74 -30.98
CA ILE A 101 16.37 -19.51 -32.31
C ILE A 101 17.44 -19.37 -33.38
N SER A 102 18.50 -18.59 -33.10
CA SER A 102 19.60 -18.38 -34.04
C SER A 102 20.37 -19.68 -34.31
N SER A 103 20.63 -20.47 -33.27
CA SER A 103 21.26 -21.79 -33.42
C SER A 103 20.41 -22.75 -34.26
N LEU A 104 19.09 -22.77 -34.05
CA LEU A 104 18.12 -23.54 -34.84
C LEU A 104 18.08 -23.08 -36.31
N ALA A 105 18.20 -21.77 -36.56
CA ALA A 105 18.25 -21.24 -37.91
C ALA A 105 19.47 -21.75 -38.68
N THR A 106 20.64 -21.80 -38.00
CA THR A 106 21.91 -22.27 -38.57
C THR A 106 22.03 -23.79 -38.75
N MET A 107 21.10 -24.59 -38.22
CA MET A 107 21.15 -26.05 -38.37
C MET A 107 20.83 -26.53 -39.79
N ASP A 108 21.47 -27.63 -40.18
CA ASP A 108 21.18 -28.35 -41.43
C ASP A 108 19.77 -28.94 -41.45
N GLN A 109 19.22 -29.12 -42.65
CA GLN A 109 17.85 -29.63 -42.85
C GLN A 109 17.63 -31.03 -42.26
N SER A 110 18.65 -31.88 -42.26
CA SER A 110 18.59 -33.22 -41.64
C SER A 110 18.36 -33.14 -40.13
N ASN A 111 19.08 -32.24 -39.46
CA ASN A 111 18.98 -32.04 -38.01
C ASN A 111 17.65 -31.39 -37.64
N LYS A 112 17.14 -30.47 -38.47
CA LYS A 112 15.79 -29.89 -38.32
C LYS A 112 14.70 -30.97 -38.38
N ASN A 113 14.80 -31.90 -39.32
CA ASN A 113 13.85 -33.01 -39.45
C ASN A 113 13.93 -33.99 -38.26
N ALA A 114 15.13 -34.29 -37.77
CA ALA A 114 15.31 -35.14 -36.59
C ALA A 114 14.73 -34.49 -35.32
N PHE A 115 14.96 -33.18 -35.14
CA PHE A 115 14.39 -32.41 -34.05
C PHE A 115 12.86 -32.33 -34.12
N ALA A 116 12.29 -32.08 -35.31
CA ALA A 116 10.84 -32.08 -35.50
C ALA A 116 10.21 -33.42 -35.09
N ARG A 117 10.80 -34.55 -35.48
CA ARG A 117 10.35 -35.89 -35.06
C ARG A 117 10.36 -36.05 -33.54
N GLN A 118 11.42 -35.60 -32.86
CA GLN A 118 11.48 -35.64 -31.40
C GLN A 118 10.39 -34.78 -30.73
N LEU A 119 10.02 -33.64 -31.32
CA LEU A 119 8.94 -32.80 -30.79
C LEU A 119 7.56 -33.46 -30.93
N PHE A 120 7.33 -34.18 -32.03
CA PHE A 120 6.14 -35.00 -32.22
C PHE A 120 6.09 -36.16 -31.22
N ASP A 121 7.20 -36.88 -31.03
CA ASP A 121 7.29 -38.00 -30.09
C ASP A 121 7.06 -37.56 -28.63
N LYS A 122 7.53 -36.36 -28.27
CA LYS A 122 7.31 -35.75 -26.95
C LYS A 122 5.91 -35.13 -26.80
N GLY A 123 5.08 -35.15 -27.84
CA GLY A 123 3.72 -34.61 -27.80
C GLY A 123 3.63 -33.09 -27.68
N VAL A 124 4.72 -32.37 -27.96
CA VAL A 124 4.76 -30.89 -27.96
C VAL A 124 3.99 -30.33 -29.15
N TYR A 125 4.02 -31.04 -30.27
CA TYR A 125 3.19 -30.76 -31.44
C TYR A 125 2.17 -31.89 -31.63
N LYS A 126 0.89 -31.52 -31.70
CA LYS A 126 -0.18 -32.41 -32.17
C LYS A 126 -0.46 -32.08 -33.63
N LYS A 127 -0.71 -33.12 -34.44
CA LYS A 127 -1.24 -32.92 -35.80
C LYS A 127 -2.66 -32.37 -35.63
N ASP A 128 -2.92 -31.18 -36.18
CA ASP A 128 -4.28 -30.64 -36.21
C ASP A 128 -5.19 -31.64 -36.93
N GLU A 129 -6.25 -32.09 -36.25
CA GLU A 129 -7.26 -33.05 -36.76
C GLU A 129 -8.16 -32.47 -37.87
N LEU A 130 -7.76 -31.35 -38.50
CA LEU A 130 -8.60 -30.58 -39.44
C LEU A 130 -8.57 -31.08 -40.90
N THR A 131 -7.97 -32.23 -41.20
CA THR A 131 -7.91 -32.76 -42.58
C THR A 131 -8.56 -34.13 -42.78
N ASP A 132 -9.50 -34.55 -41.93
CA ASP A 132 -10.26 -35.82 -42.09
C ASP A 132 -11.77 -35.59 -42.35
N LYS A 133 -12.13 -34.45 -42.95
CA LYS A 133 -13.49 -34.21 -43.49
C LYS A 133 -13.41 -33.83 -44.98
N LEU A 134 -13.13 -34.83 -45.81
CA LEU A 134 -13.46 -34.84 -47.24
C LEU A 134 -14.39 -36.01 -47.50
#